data_AF-E6SB77-F1
#
_entry.id   AF-E6SB77-F1
#
_cell.length_a   1.000
_cell.length_b   1.000
_cell.length_c   1.000
_cell.angle_alpha   90.00
_cell.angle_beta   90.00
_cell.angle_gamma   90.00
#
_symmetry.space_group_name_H-M   'P 1'
#
loop_
_entity.id
_entity.type
_entity.pdbx_description
1 polymer ?
#
loop_
_entity_poly.entity_id
_entity_poly.type
_entity_poly.pdbx_seq_one_letter_code
_entity_poly.pdbx_strand_id
1 'polypeptide(L)'
;MARSITTKKAALRSLAVLLALTVGLAVLAGGLFQWAGGQLTPRLGLDLEGGTEMVLAPVIEDGSAVNPGQLDRAVEIIRQRIDANGVAESEISTQGGRNIVVAIPGTPSEEQLDAIRKPSQLRFRAVFVQDFERAAPQATPEGTPSGTATTGTSSGTATTTGTPTPSASTTAASGVIPEGLRAATTAPTTSATGSPASTATTPASTEAPPAPTGAELEAAIAAQTSRGLLTLGWEQAKADQAAAKVAKEYVGLNCLEPGAVDRATDLKDAPMATCGEDGVSKYVLGPVEIDGSEIGDATSGYQPGPTGQPTSIVEVRLSFKDSGRATFAEVTKRLVGLQGQPPLDQFAVVLDKRVITAPQAKAVISDGRASITGSFTIDSAQRLAEQLKFGALPMSFALQTNDTITPQLGEEQLRLGLLAGLIGLILVVVYSMFQYRALGMVTVISLVVAATLTYLALVVLGTTHGFRLTMAGVTGAIVAIGVTADSFIVYFERIRDEVREGRPLVAAVETGWKRARRTIIAADAVNLLAAVVLYVLASANVRGFAFTLGLTTLIDLAVVMLFTHPMVQLLARTEFFGNGHKWSGLDPERLGAKESPRYRGRGQFRPASAPTVTRATQLAEGKAHS
;
A
#
# COMPACT_ATOMS: atom_id res chain seq x y z
N MET A 1 -5.15 31.96 50.18
CA MET A 1 -5.88 30.75 49.72
C MET A 1 -6.27 30.81 48.24
N ALA A 2 -6.75 31.93 47.68
CA ALA A 2 -7.18 32.02 46.27
C ALA A 2 -6.12 31.61 45.22
N ARG A 3 -4.85 32.06 45.36
CA ARG A 3 -3.75 31.72 44.44
C ARG A 3 -3.30 30.25 44.49
N SER A 4 -3.63 29.54 45.57
CA SER A 4 -3.34 28.10 45.76
C SER A 4 -4.38 27.22 45.07
N ILE A 5 -5.65 27.65 45.06
CA ILE A 5 -6.75 26.93 44.41
C ILE A 5 -6.64 27.02 42.88
N THR A 6 -6.25 28.17 42.34
CA THR A 6 -6.09 28.38 40.89
C THR A 6 -4.99 27.51 40.29
N THR A 7 -3.86 27.35 40.98
CA THR A 7 -2.73 26.54 40.54
C THR A 7 -3.01 25.03 40.59
N LYS A 8 -3.75 24.53 41.60
CA LYS A 8 -4.20 23.12 41.64
C LYS A 8 -5.16 22.80 40.48
N LYS A 9 -6.11 23.70 40.23
CA LYS A 9 -7.05 23.55 39.10
C LYS A 9 -6.33 23.59 37.76
N ALA A 10 -5.28 24.40 37.61
CA ALA A 10 -4.46 24.42 36.41
C ALA A 10 -3.73 23.08 36.18
N ALA A 11 -3.11 22.50 37.22
CA ALA A 11 -2.43 21.21 37.12
C ALA A 11 -3.39 20.04 36.77
N LEU A 12 -4.57 20.02 37.37
CA LEU A 12 -5.59 19.01 37.06
C LEU A 12 -6.13 19.17 35.63
N ARG A 13 -6.26 20.42 35.15
CA ARG A 13 -6.68 20.69 33.77
C ARG A 13 -5.65 20.21 32.75
N SER A 14 -4.36 20.44 32.96
CA SER A 14 -3.32 19.96 32.03
C SER A 14 -3.25 18.43 31.98
N LEU A 15 -3.37 17.76 33.14
CA LEU A 15 -3.45 16.30 33.19
C LEU A 15 -4.71 15.76 32.51
N ALA A 16 -5.85 16.43 32.69
CA ALA A 16 -7.09 16.07 32.00
C ALA A 16 -7.00 16.26 30.48
N VAL A 17 -6.33 17.32 30.01
CA VAL A 17 -6.07 17.55 28.58
C VAL A 17 -5.19 16.45 28.00
N LEU A 18 -4.13 16.06 28.71
CA LEU A 18 -3.27 14.96 28.26
C LEU A 18 -4.02 13.62 28.25
N LEU A 19 -4.81 13.33 29.28
CA LEU A 19 -5.66 12.14 29.32
C LEU A 19 -6.63 12.15 28.13
N ALA A 20 -7.30 13.26 27.86
CA ALA A 20 -8.20 13.39 26.72
C ALA A 20 -7.45 13.17 25.38
N LEU A 21 -6.23 13.67 25.24
CA LEU A 21 -5.39 13.46 24.06
C LEU A 21 -4.98 12.00 23.89
N THR A 22 -4.52 11.34 24.96
CA THR A 22 -4.16 9.91 24.95
C THR A 22 -5.36 9.02 24.61
N VAL A 23 -6.52 9.28 25.23
CA VAL A 23 -7.77 8.56 24.95
C VAL A 23 -8.26 8.85 23.53
N GLY A 24 -8.17 10.10 23.07
CA GLY A 24 -8.52 10.48 21.70
C GLY A 24 -7.69 9.72 20.65
N LEU A 25 -6.36 9.63 20.86
CA LEU A 25 -5.47 8.83 20.03
C LEU A 25 -5.79 7.33 20.08
N ALA A 26 -6.08 6.79 21.27
CA ALA A 26 -6.44 5.37 21.43
C ALA A 26 -7.78 5.03 20.76
N VAL A 27 -8.79 5.91 20.88
CA VAL A 27 -10.08 5.77 20.20
C VAL A 27 -9.91 5.88 18.69
N LEU A 28 -9.08 6.81 18.21
CA LEU A 28 -8.72 6.91 16.79
C LEU A 28 -8.06 5.63 16.28
N ALA A 29 -7.04 5.13 16.97
CA ALA A 29 -6.36 3.88 16.61
C ALA A 29 -7.32 2.68 16.60
N GLY A 30 -8.18 2.54 17.63
CA GLY A 30 -9.19 1.49 17.69
C GLY A 30 -10.28 1.62 16.62
N GLY A 31 -10.68 2.85 16.28
CA GLY A 31 -11.61 3.14 15.18
C GLY A 31 -11.01 2.77 13.83
N LEU A 32 -9.75 3.13 13.57
CA LEU A 32 -9.04 2.78 12.35
C LEU A 32 -8.87 1.26 12.22
N PHE A 33 -8.64 0.55 13.32
CA PHE A 33 -8.61 -0.91 13.35
C PHE A 33 -9.96 -1.54 12.96
N GLN A 34 -11.07 -1.08 13.56
CA GLN A 34 -12.39 -1.68 13.36
C GLN A 34 -13.03 -1.33 12.01
N TRP A 35 -12.80 -0.12 11.49
CA TRP A 35 -13.55 0.41 10.34
C TRP A 35 -12.72 0.53 9.05
N ALA A 36 -11.39 0.61 9.15
CA ALA A 36 -10.50 0.82 8.01
C ALA A 36 -9.52 -0.35 7.77
N GLY A 37 -9.74 -1.50 8.41
CA GLY A 37 -8.81 -2.64 8.33
C GLY A 37 -7.41 -2.33 8.87
N GLY A 38 -7.28 -1.28 9.70
CA GLY A 38 -6.01 -0.90 10.30
C GLY A 38 -5.48 -1.99 11.24
N GLN A 39 -4.19 -1.94 11.56
CA GLN A 39 -3.58 -2.81 12.58
C GLN A 39 -3.34 -2.00 13.86
N LEU A 40 -3.40 -2.67 15.02
CA LEU A 40 -3.06 -2.05 16.31
C LEU A 40 -1.54 -1.95 16.54
N THR A 41 -0.75 -2.54 15.65
CA THR A 41 0.70 -2.45 15.60
C THR A 41 1.13 -1.39 14.59
N PRO A 42 2.21 -0.63 14.86
CA PRO A 42 2.81 0.22 13.85
C PRO A 42 3.17 -0.60 12.61
N ARG A 43 2.88 -0.07 11.42
CA ARG A 43 3.33 -0.68 10.17
C ARG A 43 4.85 -0.65 10.13
N LEU A 44 5.48 -1.74 9.74
CA LEU A 44 6.93 -1.86 9.71
C LEU A 44 7.45 -1.54 8.31
N GLY A 45 8.66 -1.02 8.23
CA GLY A 45 9.33 -0.70 6.97
C GLY A 45 9.78 -1.94 6.21
N LEU A 46 10.18 -1.75 4.96
CA LEU A 46 10.71 -2.82 4.11
C LEU A 46 11.97 -3.47 4.70
N ASP A 47 12.78 -2.70 5.43
CA ASP A 47 13.96 -3.19 6.12
C ASP A 47 13.65 -4.12 7.30
N LEU A 48 12.39 -4.14 7.74
CA LEU A 48 11.88 -4.98 8.83
C LEU A 48 11.02 -6.15 8.34
N GLU A 49 10.13 -5.91 7.37
CA GLU A 49 9.23 -6.94 6.82
C GLU A 49 9.86 -7.70 5.64
N GLY A 50 10.91 -7.13 5.04
CA GLY A 50 11.54 -7.62 3.81
C GLY A 50 10.76 -7.24 2.55
N GLY A 51 11.50 -7.16 1.44
CA GLY A 51 10.96 -7.01 0.10
C GLY A 51 11.89 -6.27 -0.84
N THR A 52 11.35 -5.63 -1.88
CA THR A 52 12.13 -5.01 -2.96
C THR A 52 11.91 -3.51 -3.04
N GLU A 53 12.99 -2.74 -2.93
CA GLU A 53 13.04 -1.30 -3.17
C GLU A 53 13.68 -1.02 -4.53
N MET A 54 13.01 -0.21 -5.35
CA MET A 54 13.54 0.21 -6.65
C MET A 54 13.46 1.72 -6.81
N VAL A 55 14.51 2.28 -7.42
CA VAL A 55 14.58 3.71 -7.77
C VAL A 55 14.45 3.84 -9.28
N LEU A 56 13.34 4.44 -9.72
CA LEU A 56 12.98 4.72 -11.10
C LEU A 56 13.37 6.16 -11.45
N ALA A 57 14.29 6.32 -12.40
CA ALA A 57 14.66 7.63 -12.94
C ALA A 57 13.98 7.86 -14.30
N PRO A 58 13.38 9.02 -14.54
CA PRO A 58 12.79 9.35 -15.83
C PRO A 58 13.85 9.36 -16.93
N VAL A 59 13.56 8.71 -18.06
CA VAL A 59 14.36 8.82 -19.28
C VAL A 59 13.86 10.03 -20.04
N ILE A 60 14.74 11.02 -20.19
CA ILE A 60 14.43 12.28 -20.85
C ILE A 60 15.06 12.21 -22.25
N GLU A 61 14.23 12.09 -23.27
CA GLU A 61 14.66 12.36 -24.65
C GLU A 61 14.67 13.90 -24.83
N ASP A 62 15.76 14.44 -25.36
CA ASP A 62 15.93 15.88 -25.72
C ASP A 62 16.12 16.92 -24.60
N GLY A 63 16.71 16.56 -23.45
CA GLY A 63 17.24 17.55 -22.49
C GLY A 63 16.20 18.45 -21.80
N SER A 64 14.92 18.09 -21.90
CA SER A 64 13.81 18.78 -21.22
C SER A 64 13.88 18.61 -19.69
N ALA A 65 13.49 19.62 -18.94
CA ALA A 65 13.44 19.52 -17.48
C ALA A 65 12.27 18.60 -17.04
N VAL A 66 12.51 17.78 -16.02
CA VAL A 66 11.49 16.92 -15.41
C VAL A 66 10.39 17.79 -14.79
N ASN A 67 9.16 17.69 -15.29
CA ASN A 67 8.03 18.44 -14.75
C ASN A 67 7.46 17.74 -13.50
N PRO A 68 7.36 18.42 -12.33
CA PRO A 68 6.81 17.82 -11.12
C PRO A 68 5.40 17.24 -11.30
N GLY A 69 4.54 17.90 -12.08
CA GLY A 69 3.18 17.42 -12.32
C GLY A 69 3.10 16.15 -13.17
N GLN A 70 4.10 15.91 -14.04
CA GLN A 70 4.22 14.64 -14.77
C GLN A 70 4.72 13.52 -13.87
N LEU A 71 5.63 13.83 -12.95
CA LEU A 71 6.13 12.88 -11.96
C LEU A 71 5.00 12.43 -11.02
N ASP A 72 4.20 13.36 -10.50
CA ASP A 72 3.05 13.05 -9.65
C ASP A 72 2.01 12.19 -10.39
N ARG A 73 1.79 12.48 -11.69
CA ARG A 73 0.90 11.66 -12.52
C ARG A 73 1.45 10.25 -12.74
N ALA A 74 2.77 10.12 -12.95
CA ALA A 74 3.42 8.82 -13.08
C ALA A 74 3.36 8.02 -11.77
N VAL A 75 3.56 8.66 -10.61
CA VAL A 75 3.40 8.04 -9.29
C VAL A 75 1.99 7.45 -9.13
N GLU A 76 0.96 8.18 -9.53
CA GLU A 76 -0.43 7.70 -9.42
C GLU A 76 -0.71 6.50 -10.34
N ILE A 77 -0.20 6.52 -11.57
CA ILE A 77 -0.34 5.40 -12.51
C ILE A 77 0.44 4.18 -12.00
N ILE A 78 1.65 4.36 -11.48
CA ILE A 78 2.45 3.28 -10.90
C ILE A 78 1.73 2.68 -9.69
N ARG A 79 1.15 3.52 -8.81
CA ARG A 79 0.36 3.05 -7.65
C ARG A 79 -0.77 2.14 -8.07
N GLN A 80 -1.59 2.61 -9.00
CA GLN A 80 -2.73 1.85 -9.49
C GLN A 80 -2.32 0.56 -10.20
N ARG A 81 -1.20 0.54 -10.94
CA ARG A 81 -0.68 -0.68 -11.56
C ARG A 81 -0.20 -1.71 -10.54
N ILE A 82 0.48 -1.25 -9.49
CA ILE A 82 0.94 -2.13 -8.42
C ILE A 82 -0.26 -2.72 -7.67
N ASP A 83 -1.27 -1.89 -7.38
CA ASP A 83 -2.52 -2.32 -6.75
C ASP A 83 -3.28 -3.33 -7.65
N ALA A 84 -3.37 -3.07 -8.96
CA ALA A 84 -4.02 -3.95 -9.94
C ALA A 84 -3.30 -5.31 -10.10
N ASN A 85 -1.98 -5.34 -9.89
CA ASN A 85 -1.18 -6.56 -9.89
C ASN A 85 -1.28 -7.34 -8.57
N GLY A 86 -2.17 -6.95 -7.66
CA GLY A 86 -2.44 -7.63 -6.39
C GLY A 86 -1.36 -7.43 -5.34
N VAL A 87 -0.45 -6.47 -5.54
CA VAL A 87 0.57 -6.11 -4.57
C VAL A 87 -0.01 -5.06 -3.63
N ALA A 88 -0.59 -5.54 -2.53
CA ALA A 88 -1.06 -4.66 -1.47
C ALA A 88 0.14 -3.99 -0.78
N GLU A 89 -0.07 -2.76 -0.29
CA GLU A 89 0.88 -2.06 0.60
C GLU A 89 2.18 -1.56 -0.04
N SER A 90 2.21 -1.29 -1.34
CA SER A 90 3.38 -0.63 -1.96
C SER A 90 3.55 0.83 -1.53
N GLU A 91 4.80 1.27 -1.35
CA GLU A 91 5.13 2.66 -1.07
C GLU A 91 5.73 3.30 -2.31
N ILE A 92 5.17 4.43 -2.73
CA ILE A 92 5.69 5.18 -3.87
C ILE A 92 5.90 6.61 -3.41
N SER A 93 7.14 7.05 -3.42
CA SER A 93 7.53 8.40 -3.05
C SER A 93 8.42 9.03 -4.12
N THR A 94 8.47 10.36 -4.16
CA THR A 94 9.37 11.08 -5.05
C THR A 94 10.66 11.44 -4.30
N GLN A 95 11.81 11.08 -4.86
CA GLN A 95 13.12 11.41 -4.31
C GLN A 95 13.71 12.60 -5.05
N GLY A 96 13.92 13.70 -4.32
CA GLY A 96 14.55 14.92 -4.83
C GLY A 96 13.78 15.59 -5.98
N GLY A 97 12.48 15.29 -6.15
CA GLY A 97 11.66 15.78 -7.26
C GLY A 97 12.08 15.26 -8.64
N ARG A 98 12.95 14.24 -8.70
CA ARG A 98 13.53 13.72 -9.95
C ARG A 98 13.31 12.23 -10.14
N ASN A 99 13.38 11.45 -9.08
CA ASN A 99 13.25 10.00 -9.13
C ASN A 99 11.97 9.56 -8.42
N ILE A 100 11.45 8.39 -8.79
CA ILE A 100 10.36 7.71 -8.10
C ILE A 100 10.96 6.52 -7.37
N VAL A 101 10.78 6.45 -6.06
CA VAL A 101 11.18 5.30 -5.24
C VAL A 101 9.93 4.46 -5.01
N VAL A 102 10.00 3.20 -5.40
CA VAL A 102 8.92 2.21 -5.26
C VAL A 102 9.42 1.11 -4.32
N ALA A 103 8.78 0.96 -3.17
CA ALA A 103 9.04 -0.12 -2.23
C ALA A 103 7.85 -1.09 -2.24
N ILE A 104 8.13 -2.36 -2.54
CA ILE A 104 7.14 -3.43 -2.65
C ILE A 104 7.47 -4.48 -1.58
N PRO A 105 6.53 -4.81 -0.68
CA PRO A 105 6.75 -5.88 0.28
C PRO A 105 6.92 -7.24 -0.45
N GLY A 106 7.83 -8.07 0.04
CA GLY A 106 8.17 -9.35 -0.58
C GLY A 106 8.98 -9.22 -1.89
N THR A 107 9.12 -10.34 -2.61
CA THR A 107 9.92 -10.42 -3.84
C THR A 107 9.00 -10.50 -5.07
N PRO A 108 8.69 -9.38 -5.75
CA PRO A 108 7.93 -9.41 -6.99
C PRO A 108 8.69 -10.21 -8.06
N SER A 109 7.94 -10.94 -8.88
CA SER A 109 8.49 -11.65 -10.05
C SER A 109 8.99 -10.65 -11.11
N GLU A 110 9.94 -11.06 -11.96
CA GLU A 110 10.43 -10.21 -13.07
C GLU A 110 9.31 -9.76 -14.01
N GLU A 111 8.26 -10.57 -14.19
CA GLU A 111 7.07 -10.21 -14.97
C GLU A 111 6.27 -9.06 -14.31
N GLN A 112 6.09 -9.11 -13.00
CA GLN A 112 5.44 -8.03 -12.24
C GLN A 112 6.28 -6.75 -12.26
N LEU A 113 7.62 -6.89 -12.18
CA LEU A 113 8.55 -5.78 -12.27
C LEU A 113 8.49 -5.12 -13.65
N ASP A 114 8.46 -5.91 -14.71
CA ASP A 114 8.37 -5.40 -16.09
C ASP A 114 7.04 -4.70 -16.38
N ALA A 115 5.93 -5.19 -15.81
CA ALA A 115 4.62 -4.52 -15.89
C ALA A 115 4.60 -3.12 -15.23
N ILE A 116 5.45 -2.91 -14.22
CA ILE A 116 5.61 -1.62 -13.54
C ILE A 116 6.56 -0.70 -14.32
N ARG A 117 7.60 -1.26 -14.96
CA ARG A 117 8.68 -0.51 -15.64
C ARG A 117 8.30 0.01 -17.03
N LYS A 118 7.60 -0.80 -17.84
CA LYS A 118 7.39 -0.51 -19.27
C LYS A 118 6.24 0.47 -19.51
N PRO A 119 6.41 1.50 -20.37
CA PRO A 119 5.31 2.36 -20.78
C PRO A 119 4.33 1.53 -21.62
N SER A 120 3.11 1.34 -21.12
CA SER A 120 2.14 0.49 -21.82
C SER A 120 1.56 1.16 -23.04
N GLN A 121 1.83 0.70 -24.25
CA GLN A 121 1.33 1.34 -25.46
C GLN A 121 -0.09 0.89 -25.79
N LEU A 122 -1.05 1.80 -25.66
CA LEU A 122 -2.43 1.57 -26.07
C LEU A 122 -2.63 2.09 -27.51
N ARG A 123 -3.06 1.22 -28.42
CA ARG A 123 -3.28 1.52 -29.84
C ARG A 123 -4.60 0.93 -30.31
N PHE A 124 -5.27 1.62 -31.23
CA PHE A 124 -6.46 1.09 -31.89
C PHE A 124 -6.17 0.76 -33.35
N ARG A 125 -6.57 -0.44 -33.79
CA ARG A 125 -6.27 -1.00 -35.11
C ARG A 125 -7.49 -1.75 -35.66
N ALA A 126 -7.75 -1.67 -36.96
CA ALA A 126 -8.74 -2.55 -37.60
C ALA A 126 -8.30 -4.02 -37.57
N VAL A 127 -9.26 -4.93 -37.45
CA VAL A 127 -9.01 -6.39 -37.55
C VAL A 127 -9.19 -6.82 -39.00
N PHE A 128 -8.20 -7.53 -39.55
CA PHE A 128 -8.28 -8.08 -40.89
C PHE A 128 -8.51 -9.58 -40.88
N VAL A 129 -7.88 -10.28 -39.93
CA VAL A 129 -8.04 -11.73 -39.75
C VAL A 129 -8.19 -12.00 -38.26
N GLN A 130 -9.10 -12.93 -37.93
CA GLN A 130 -9.30 -13.46 -36.59
C GLN A 130 -9.49 -14.97 -36.74
N ASP A 131 -8.71 -15.75 -35.99
CA ASP A 131 -8.90 -17.19 -35.83
C ASP A 131 -8.54 -17.57 -34.39
N PHE A 132 -8.77 -18.83 -34.03
CA PHE A 132 -8.38 -19.38 -32.74
C PHE A 132 -7.27 -20.42 -32.93
N GLU A 133 -6.27 -20.38 -32.06
CA GLU A 133 -5.19 -21.36 -32.04
C GLU A 133 -5.79 -22.76 -31.83
N ARG A 134 -5.59 -23.64 -32.81
CA ARG A 134 -5.98 -25.04 -32.73
C ARG A 134 -4.78 -25.82 -32.20
N ALA A 135 -4.98 -26.63 -31.17
CA ALA A 135 -3.97 -27.61 -30.78
C ALA A 135 -3.61 -28.45 -32.02
N ALA A 136 -2.32 -28.48 -32.39
CA ALA A 136 -1.87 -29.29 -33.51
C ALA A 136 -2.33 -30.74 -33.32
N PRO A 137 -2.93 -31.40 -34.32
CA PRO A 137 -3.19 -32.83 -34.23
C PRO A 137 -1.85 -33.53 -33.99
N GLN A 138 -1.73 -34.23 -32.86
CA GLN A 138 -0.56 -35.07 -32.62
C GLN A 138 -0.40 -36.02 -33.81
N ALA A 139 0.75 -35.97 -34.46
CA ALA A 139 1.11 -36.95 -35.46
C ALA A 139 1.09 -38.33 -34.79
N THR A 140 0.10 -39.15 -35.14
CA THR A 140 0.12 -40.57 -34.80
C THR A 140 1.29 -41.17 -35.59
N PRO A 141 2.31 -41.76 -34.94
CA PRO A 141 3.39 -42.38 -35.69
C PRO A 141 2.86 -43.58 -36.47
N GLU A 142 3.04 -43.53 -37.79
CA GLU A 142 2.72 -44.60 -38.73
C GLU A 142 3.93 -45.55 -38.86
N GLY A 143 3.68 -46.86 -38.69
CA GLY A 143 4.62 -47.97 -38.88
C GLY A 143 4.56 -48.96 -37.69
N THR A 144 4.31 -50.26 -37.80
CA THR A 144 4.35 -51.25 -38.91
C THR A 144 3.51 -52.48 -38.47
N PRO A 145 2.95 -53.31 -39.38
CA PRO A 145 1.92 -54.29 -39.03
C PRO A 145 2.44 -55.70 -38.71
N SER A 146 1.52 -56.46 -38.10
CA SER A 146 1.34 -57.92 -38.18
C SER A 146 2.12 -58.84 -37.23
N GLY A 147 1.34 -59.56 -36.41
CA GLY A 147 1.75 -60.67 -35.57
C GLY A 147 0.53 -61.30 -34.88
N THR A 148 -0.08 -62.26 -35.57
CA THR A 148 -1.37 -62.93 -35.29
C THR A 148 -1.47 -63.66 -33.94
N ALA A 149 -2.72 -63.72 -33.46
CA ALA A 149 -3.29 -64.36 -32.27
C ALA A 149 -2.82 -65.81 -31.95
N THR A 150 -3.02 -66.30 -30.71
CA THR A 150 -4.19 -67.12 -30.29
C THR A 150 -4.09 -67.56 -28.80
N THR A 151 -5.24 -67.52 -28.10
CA THR A 151 -5.77 -68.41 -27.01
C THR A 151 -5.09 -68.57 -25.65
N GLY A 152 -5.91 -68.47 -24.58
CA GLY A 152 -5.64 -69.13 -23.29
C GLY A 152 -6.47 -68.65 -22.10
N THR A 153 -7.52 -69.40 -21.76
CA THR A 153 -8.53 -69.23 -20.69
C THR A 153 -8.01 -69.48 -19.25
N SER A 154 -8.80 -69.03 -18.25
CA SER A 154 -8.88 -69.46 -16.83
C SER A 154 -7.85 -68.83 -15.87
N SER A 155 -8.08 -68.53 -14.59
CA SER A 155 -9.22 -68.57 -13.66
C SER A 155 -8.80 -67.85 -12.37
N GLY A 156 -9.78 -67.31 -11.65
CA GLY A 156 -9.86 -66.89 -10.23
C GLY A 156 -8.62 -66.78 -9.33
N THR A 157 -8.59 -65.74 -8.49
CA THR A 157 -8.82 -65.85 -7.02
C THR A 157 -8.98 -64.46 -6.40
N ALA A 158 -10.01 -64.32 -5.58
CA ALA A 158 -10.30 -63.16 -4.74
C ALA A 158 -9.47 -63.18 -3.45
N THR A 159 -9.11 -62.01 -2.92
CA THR A 159 -9.12 -61.76 -1.46
C THR A 159 -9.32 -60.27 -1.18
N THR A 160 -10.30 -60.01 -0.31
CA THR A 160 -10.76 -58.76 0.30
C THR A 160 -9.73 -58.12 1.24
N THR A 161 -9.69 -56.78 1.35
CA THR A 161 -10.09 -56.01 2.57
C THR A 161 -9.80 -54.51 2.42
N GLY A 162 -10.70 -53.67 2.95
CA GLY A 162 -10.36 -52.32 3.43
C GLY A 162 -11.25 -51.17 2.92
N THR A 163 -12.34 -50.89 3.63
CA THR A 163 -13.04 -49.58 3.65
C THR A 163 -12.72 -48.92 5.00
N PRO A 164 -12.68 -47.57 5.08
CA PRO A 164 -13.62 -46.94 5.99
C PRO A 164 -14.31 -45.68 5.42
N THR A 165 -15.54 -45.53 5.90
CA THR A 165 -16.53 -44.44 5.74
C THR A 165 -16.14 -43.19 6.54
N PRO A 166 -16.52 -41.96 6.12
CA PRO A 166 -16.40 -40.77 6.97
C PRO A 166 -17.65 -40.57 7.86
N SER A 167 -17.39 -40.18 9.11
CA SER A 167 -18.38 -39.85 10.14
C SER A 167 -18.83 -38.38 10.04
N ALA A 168 -20.10 -38.13 10.37
CA ALA A 168 -20.75 -36.82 10.42
C ALA A 168 -21.10 -36.41 11.86
N SER A 169 -21.21 -35.09 12.13
CA SER A 169 -22.08 -34.43 13.15
C SER A 169 -21.69 -32.94 13.29
N THR A 170 -22.45 -31.91 12.86
CA THR A 170 -23.75 -31.29 13.29
C THR A 170 -23.60 -30.07 14.21
N THR A 171 -24.36 -28.99 13.93
CA THR A 171 -25.32 -28.21 14.79
C THR A 171 -25.60 -26.84 14.10
N ALA A 172 -26.71 -26.63 13.37
CA ALA A 172 -28.09 -26.24 13.74
C ALA A 172 -28.30 -24.74 14.14
N ALA A 173 -29.13 -24.00 13.38
CA ALA A 173 -30.37 -23.35 13.87
C ALA A 173 -31.07 -22.43 12.83
N SER A 174 -32.33 -22.79 12.53
CA SER A 174 -33.53 -21.93 12.43
C SER A 174 -33.71 -20.91 11.29
N GLY A 175 -34.71 -21.19 10.44
CA GLY A 175 -35.36 -20.21 9.56
C GLY A 175 -36.63 -20.80 8.93
N VAL A 176 -37.77 -20.57 9.57
CA VAL A 176 -39.12 -21.04 9.20
C VAL A 176 -39.62 -20.25 7.99
N ILE A 177 -40.14 -20.92 6.95
CA ILE A 177 -40.93 -20.29 5.88
C ILE A 177 -42.34 -20.91 5.90
N PRO A 178 -43.43 -20.11 5.92
CA PRO A 178 -44.80 -20.62 6.03
C PRO A 178 -45.34 -21.30 4.76
N GLU A 179 -46.16 -22.31 4.99
CA GLU A 179 -46.96 -23.10 4.05
C GLU A 179 -48.07 -22.24 3.41
N GLY A 180 -47.75 -21.47 2.37
CA GLY A 180 -48.71 -20.54 1.76
C GLY A 180 -48.57 -20.28 0.25
N LEU A 181 -47.62 -20.91 -0.45
CA LEU A 181 -47.43 -20.66 -1.88
C LEU A 181 -47.16 -21.93 -2.71
N ARG A 182 -47.82 -23.04 -2.38
CA ARG A 182 -47.84 -24.27 -3.19
C ARG A 182 -49.26 -24.59 -3.68
N ALA A 183 -49.58 -24.12 -4.88
CA ALA A 183 -50.54 -24.65 -5.87
C ALA A 183 -50.80 -23.51 -6.89
N ALA A 184 -50.99 -23.69 -8.19
CA ALA A 184 -50.90 -24.79 -9.13
C ALA A 184 -51.14 -24.13 -10.50
N THR A 185 -50.29 -24.34 -11.51
CA THR A 185 -50.74 -24.17 -12.90
C THR A 185 -50.01 -25.15 -13.80
N THR A 186 -50.82 -26.03 -14.35
CA THR A 186 -50.58 -27.12 -15.29
C THR A 186 -50.19 -26.60 -16.67
N ALA A 187 -49.18 -27.23 -17.30
CA ALA A 187 -48.88 -27.09 -18.71
C ALA A 187 -49.81 -28.00 -19.55
N PRO A 188 -50.31 -27.56 -20.71
CA PRO A 188 -50.99 -28.45 -21.64
C PRO A 188 -50.01 -29.08 -22.64
N THR A 189 -50.26 -30.35 -22.89
CA THR A 189 -49.69 -31.20 -23.94
C THR A 189 -50.55 -31.08 -25.19
N THR A 190 -49.95 -31.09 -26.38
CA THR A 190 -50.65 -31.50 -27.61
C THR A 190 -49.82 -32.52 -28.39
N SER A 191 -50.50 -33.64 -28.63
CA SER A 191 -50.16 -34.86 -29.35
C SER A 191 -49.92 -34.66 -30.85
N ALA A 192 -49.16 -35.58 -31.46
CA ALA A 192 -49.61 -36.29 -32.68
C ALA A 192 -48.77 -37.56 -32.91
N THR A 193 -49.46 -38.65 -33.25
CA THR A 193 -48.94 -39.99 -33.57
C THR A 193 -49.42 -40.39 -34.98
N GLY A 194 -48.53 -41.08 -35.75
CA GLY A 194 -48.80 -41.97 -36.89
C GLY A 194 -48.61 -41.33 -38.27
N SER A 195 -48.00 -41.91 -39.32
CA SER A 195 -47.40 -43.22 -39.70
C SER A 195 -46.94 -43.06 -41.19
N PRO A 196 -46.39 -44.03 -41.96
CA PRO A 196 -45.27 -44.96 -41.79
C PRO A 196 -44.13 -44.78 -42.85
N ALA A 197 -43.02 -45.50 -42.63
CA ALA A 197 -41.97 -45.98 -43.55
C ALA A 197 -41.78 -45.40 -44.98
N SER A 198 -40.55 -44.96 -45.26
CA SER A 198 -39.90 -45.17 -46.56
C SER A 198 -38.39 -45.37 -46.38
N THR A 199 -37.98 -46.59 -46.73
CA THR A 199 -36.71 -47.08 -47.24
C THR A 199 -35.45 -46.23 -47.04
N ALA A 200 -34.48 -46.83 -46.35
CA ALA A 200 -33.10 -46.40 -46.34
C ALA A 200 -32.52 -46.31 -47.77
N THR A 201 -32.10 -45.11 -48.15
CA THR A 201 -31.12 -44.89 -49.21
C THR A 201 -29.97 -44.13 -48.60
N THR A 202 -28.82 -44.79 -48.50
CA THR A 202 -27.53 -44.20 -48.14
C THR A 202 -27.26 -42.96 -48.99
N PRO A 203 -27.06 -41.75 -48.42
CA PRO A 203 -26.28 -40.72 -49.07
C PRO A 203 -24.80 -41.01 -48.76
N ALA A 204 -24.02 -41.11 -49.81
CA ALA A 204 -22.57 -41.18 -49.76
C ALA A 204 -22.02 -40.12 -48.80
N SER A 205 -21.03 -40.52 -48.01
CA SER A 205 -20.17 -39.63 -47.26
C SER A 205 -19.59 -38.59 -48.21
N THR A 206 -20.09 -37.36 -48.17
CA THR A 206 -19.35 -36.21 -48.70
C THR A 206 -18.16 -36.02 -47.77
N GLU A 207 -17.01 -36.48 -48.23
CA GLU A 207 -15.69 -36.20 -47.70
C GLU A 207 -15.58 -34.71 -47.35
N ALA A 208 -15.34 -34.41 -46.07
CA ALA A 208 -14.99 -33.07 -45.66
C ALA A 208 -13.68 -32.68 -46.38
N PRO A 209 -13.56 -31.46 -46.95
CA PRO A 209 -12.36 -31.06 -47.65
C PRO A 209 -11.12 -31.19 -46.73
N PRO A 210 -9.96 -31.61 -47.27
CA PRO A 210 -8.74 -31.76 -46.47
C PRO A 210 -8.38 -30.43 -45.80
N ALA A 211 -7.88 -30.51 -44.56
CA ALA A 211 -7.40 -29.33 -43.84
C ALA A 211 -6.35 -28.58 -44.69
N PRO A 212 -6.44 -27.25 -44.82
CA PRO A 212 -5.55 -26.48 -45.68
C PRO A 212 -4.10 -26.67 -45.25
N THR A 213 -3.21 -26.86 -46.23
CA THR A 213 -1.77 -26.89 -46.00
C THR A 213 -1.29 -25.54 -45.44
N GLY A 214 -0.18 -25.52 -44.69
CA GLY A 214 0.34 -24.27 -44.10
C GLY A 214 0.59 -23.15 -45.12
N ALA A 215 0.93 -23.51 -46.36
CA ALA A 215 1.11 -22.57 -47.47
C ALA A 215 -0.23 -22.01 -47.99
N GLU A 216 -1.30 -22.80 -48.00
CA GLU A 216 -2.65 -22.35 -48.38
C GLU A 216 -3.23 -21.41 -47.31
N LEU A 217 -2.96 -21.69 -46.04
CA LEU A 217 -3.33 -20.82 -44.93
C LEU A 217 -2.60 -19.47 -45.02
N GLU A 218 -1.28 -19.47 -45.27
CA GLU A 218 -0.49 -18.25 -45.47
C GLU A 218 -1.04 -17.40 -46.62
N ALA A 219 -1.34 -18.03 -47.76
CA ALA A 219 -1.88 -17.35 -48.93
C ALA A 219 -3.27 -16.75 -48.67
N ALA A 220 -4.14 -17.46 -47.94
CA ALA A 220 -5.47 -16.96 -47.57
C ALA A 220 -5.38 -15.74 -46.64
N ILE A 221 -4.50 -15.79 -45.63
CA ILE A 221 -4.25 -14.67 -44.71
C ILE A 221 -3.68 -13.47 -45.47
N ALA A 222 -2.73 -13.69 -46.37
CA ALA A 222 -2.15 -12.62 -47.18
C ALA A 222 -3.21 -11.95 -48.08
N ALA A 223 -4.06 -12.73 -48.75
CA ALA A 223 -5.14 -12.18 -49.57
C ALA A 223 -6.14 -11.35 -48.76
N GLN A 224 -6.53 -11.83 -47.57
CA GLN A 224 -7.48 -11.13 -46.71
C GLN A 224 -6.86 -9.86 -46.09
N THR A 225 -5.60 -9.92 -45.69
CA THR A 225 -4.84 -8.77 -45.16
C THR A 225 -4.67 -7.70 -46.24
N SER A 226 -4.35 -8.09 -47.48
CA SER A 226 -4.26 -7.16 -48.61
C SER A 226 -5.60 -6.46 -48.87
N ARG A 227 -6.71 -7.20 -48.89
CA ARG A 227 -8.06 -6.61 -49.00
C ARG A 227 -8.33 -5.59 -47.89
N GLY A 228 -7.99 -5.92 -46.64
CA GLY A 228 -8.12 -5.01 -45.50
C GLY A 228 -7.33 -3.71 -45.69
N LEU A 229 -6.06 -3.81 -46.11
CA LEU A 229 -5.18 -2.66 -46.37
C LEU A 229 -5.70 -1.78 -47.52
N LEU A 230 -6.27 -2.38 -48.56
CA LEU A 230 -6.89 -1.63 -49.66
C LEU A 230 -8.09 -0.80 -49.19
N THR A 231 -8.85 -1.26 -48.17
CA THR A 231 -9.92 -0.46 -47.58
C THR A 231 -9.41 0.78 -46.84
N LEU A 232 -8.12 0.80 -46.46
CA LEU A 232 -7.43 1.95 -45.86
C LEU A 232 -6.75 2.83 -46.92
N GLY A 233 -6.97 2.58 -48.22
CA GLY A 233 -6.40 3.37 -49.32
C GLY A 233 -4.94 3.08 -49.62
N TRP A 234 -4.41 1.92 -49.21
CA TRP A 234 -3.06 1.52 -49.56
C TRP A 234 -2.94 1.17 -51.06
N GLU A 235 -1.76 1.41 -51.63
CA GLU A 235 -1.45 0.96 -52.99
C GLU A 235 -1.31 -0.58 -53.04
N GLN A 236 -1.85 -1.21 -54.08
CA GLN A 236 -1.89 -2.67 -54.25
C GLN A 236 -0.54 -3.35 -53.99
N ALA A 237 0.52 -2.88 -54.64
CA ALA A 237 1.85 -3.48 -54.51
C ALA A 237 2.40 -3.42 -53.07
N LYS A 238 2.15 -2.31 -52.37
CA LYS A 238 2.57 -2.12 -50.97
C LYS A 238 1.72 -2.95 -50.01
N ALA A 239 0.41 -3.03 -50.27
CA ALA A 239 -0.53 -3.84 -49.50
C ALA A 239 -0.17 -5.33 -49.60
N ASP A 240 0.11 -5.84 -50.80
CA ASP A 240 0.47 -7.24 -51.02
C ASP A 240 1.81 -7.61 -50.34
N GLN A 241 2.81 -6.71 -50.40
CA GLN A 241 4.09 -6.92 -49.72
C GLN A 241 3.95 -6.97 -48.19
N ALA A 242 3.19 -6.02 -47.62
CA ALA A 242 2.96 -5.98 -46.18
C ALA A 242 2.12 -7.18 -45.71
N ALA A 243 1.12 -7.57 -46.50
CA ALA A 243 0.28 -8.73 -46.23
C ALA A 243 1.06 -10.04 -46.26
N ALA A 244 1.96 -10.23 -47.24
CA ALA A 244 2.81 -11.41 -47.31
C ALA A 244 3.76 -11.53 -46.11
N LYS A 245 4.30 -10.39 -45.63
CA LYS A 245 5.15 -10.38 -44.43
C LYS A 245 4.36 -10.80 -43.19
N VAL A 246 3.21 -10.18 -42.95
CA VAL A 246 2.41 -10.45 -41.74
C VAL A 246 1.75 -11.83 -41.79
N ALA A 247 1.41 -12.35 -42.96
CA ALA A 247 0.93 -13.72 -43.10
C ALA A 247 1.97 -14.76 -42.61
N LYS A 248 3.27 -14.54 -42.90
CA LYS A 248 4.35 -15.38 -42.37
C LYS A 248 4.50 -15.27 -40.86
N GLU A 249 4.47 -14.04 -40.34
CA GLU A 249 4.49 -13.79 -38.90
C GLU A 249 3.29 -14.46 -38.21
N TYR A 250 2.11 -14.38 -38.83
CA TYR A 250 0.91 -15.05 -38.35
C TYR A 250 1.09 -16.56 -38.33
N VAL A 251 1.48 -17.21 -39.42
CA VAL A 251 1.64 -18.68 -39.44
C VAL A 251 2.69 -19.15 -38.41
N GLY A 252 3.76 -18.38 -38.18
CA GLY A 252 4.77 -18.68 -37.17
C GLY A 252 4.41 -18.31 -35.72
N LEU A 253 3.33 -17.57 -35.49
CA LEU A 253 2.89 -17.15 -34.16
C LEU A 253 2.09 -18.27 -33.48
N ASN A 254 2.47 -18.65 -32.26
CA ASN A 254 1.73 -19.63 -31.46
C ASN A 254 1.26 -18.95 -30.17
N CYS A 255 -0.04 -18.71 -30.04
CA CYS A 255 -0.59 -17.97 -28.89
C CYS A 255 -0.55 -18.75 -27.57
N LEU A 256 -0.37 -20.08 -27.63
CA LEU A 256 -0.24 -20.94 -26.45
C LEU A 256 1.17 -20.87 -25.82
N GLU A 257 2.17 -20.33 -26.54
CA GLU A 257 3.51 -20.14 -26.00
C GLU A 257 3.60 -18.91 -25.08
N PRO A 258 4.12 -19.05 -23.85
CA PRO A 258 4.44 -17.90 -23.01
C PRO A 258 5.38 -16.93 -23.73
N GLY A 259 5.07 -15.63 -23.68
CA GLY A 259 5.87 -14.57 -24.33
C GLY A 259 5.79 -14.52 -25.86
N ALA A 260 4.85 -15.22 -26.51
CA ALA A 260 4.69 -15.20 -27.96
C ALA A 260 4.47 -13.78 -28.54
N VAL A 261 3.73 -12.93 -27.82
CA VAL A 261 3.46 -11.54 -28.20
C VAL A 261 4.66 -10.61 -28.04
N ASP A 262 5.64 -10.93 -27.20
CA ASP A 262 6.83 -10.07 -27.01
C ASP A 262 7.67 -9.99 -28.29
N ARG A 263 7.65 -11.08 -29.07
CA ARG A 263 8.32 -11.21 -30.37
C ARG A 263 7.59 -10.47 -31.49
N ALA A 264 6.33 -10.06 -31.29
CA ALA A 264 5.59 -9.30 -32.30
C ALA A 264 6.21 -7.91 -32.51
N THR A 265 6.26 -7.47 -33.76
CA THR A 265 6.80 -6.16 -34.11
C THR A 265 5.65 -5.15 -34.20
N ASP A 266 5.57 -4.23 -33.24
CA ASP A 266 4.49 -3.23 -33.15
C ASP A 266 4.94 -1.89 -33.77
N LEU A 267 4.74 -1.77 -35.09
CA LEU A 267 5.03 -0.54 -35.85
C LEU A 267 3.74 0.23 -36.12
N LYS A 268 3.80 1.55 -36.00
CA LYS A 268 2.63 2.43 -36.20
C LYS A 268 2.03 2.29 -37.59
N ASP A 269 2.89 2.32 -38.62
CA ASP A 269 2.47 2.41 -40.02
C ASP A 269 2.47 1.06 -40.75
N ALA A 270 2.47 -0.05 -40.01
CA ALA A 270 2.46 -1.40 -40.58
C ALA A 270 1.38 -2.29 -39.93
N PRO A 271 0.84 -3.26 -40.68
CA PRO A 271 0.03 -4.34 -40.12
C PRO A 271 0.88 -5.24 -39.21
N MET A 272 0.23 -5.97 -38.31
CA MET A 272 0.91 -6.89 -37.38
C MET A 272 0.08 -8.14 -37.10
N ALA A 273 0.76 -9.25 -36.80
CA ALA A 273 0.13 -10.46 -36.26
C ALA A 273 0.32 -10.50 -34.74
N THR A 274 -0.73 -10.81 -33.98
CA THR A 274 -0.66 -10.87 -32.52
C THR A 274 -1.74 -11.76 -31.89
N CYS A 275 -1.69 -11.94 -30.57
CA CYS A 275 -2.61 -12.75 -29.80
C CYS A 275 -3.57 -11.91 -28.94
N GLY A 276 -4.71 -12.50 -28.62
CA GLY A 276 -5.65 -11.99 -27.63
C GLY A 276 -5.17 -12.16 -26.18
N GLU A 277 -5.87 -11.50 -25.27
CA GLU A 277 -5.69 -11.68 -23.82
C GLU A 277 -6.06 -13.08 -23.34
N ASP A 278 -6.96 -13.76 -24.05
CA ASP A 278 -7.37 -15.14 -23.79
C ASP A 278 -6.29 -16.20 -24.08
N GLY A 279 -5.18 -15.81 -24.71
CA GLY A 279 -4.07 -16.71 -25.04
C GLY A 279 -4.38 -17.72 -26.15
N VAL A 280 -5.56 -17.64 -26.76
CA VAL A 280 -5.98 -18.56 -27.82
C VAL A 280 -6.47 -17.83 -29.07
N SER A 281 -6.96 -16.59 -28.95
CA SER A 281 -7.33 -15.82 -30.13
C SER A 281 -6.10 -15.28 -30.84
N LYS A 282 -6.12 -15.32 -32.17
CA LYS A 282 -5.03 -14.91 -33.05
C LYS A 282 -5.52 -13.94 -34.11
N TYR A 283 -4.85 -12.80 -34.21
CA TYR A 283 -5.29 -11.66 -35.00
C TYR A 283 -4.25 -11.23 -36.02
N VAL A 284 -4.71 -10.78 -37.20
CA VAL A 284 -3.98 -9.84 -38.05
C VAL A 284 -4.65 -8.49 -37.96
N LEU A 285 -3.88 -7.48 -37.56
CA LEU A 285 -4.33 -6.11 -37.37
C LEU A 285 -3.73 -5.20 -38.42
N GLY A 286 -4.48 -4.16 -38.79
CA GLY A 286 -4.01 -3.07 -39.64
C GLY A 286 -3.03 -2.13 -38.93
N PRO A 287 -2.55 -1.08 -39.63
CA PRO A 287 -1.78 0.01 -39.02
C PRO A 287 -2.58 0.70 -37.90
N VAL A 288 -1.88 1.49 -37.06
CA VAL A 288 -2.53 2.26 -36.00
C VAL A 288 -3.38 3.36 -36.61
N GLU A 289 -4.68 3.32 -36.34
CA GLU A 289 -5.61 4.37 -36.78
C GLU A 289 -5.82 5.42 -35.70
N ILE A 290 -5.80 5.02 -34.42
CA ILE A 290 -5.92 5.93 -33.27
C ILE A 290 -4.93 5.53 -32.18
N ASP A 291 -4.27 6.55 -31.63
CA ASP A 291 -3.37 6.40 -30.49
C ASP A 291 -4.14 6.47 -29.16
N GLY A 292 -3.71 5.72 -28.15
CA GLY A 292 -4.30 5.77 -26.82
C GLY A 292 -4.24 7.16 -26.16
N SER A 293 -3.28 8.01 -26.56
CA SER A 293 -3.21 9.40 -26.10
C SER A 293 -4.40 10.27 -26.51
N GLU A 294 -5.20 9.83 -27.49
CA GLU A 294 -6.42 10.50 -27.94
C GLU A 294 -7.63 10.23 -27.05
N ILE A 295 -7.51 9.32 -26.07
CA ILE A 295 -8.55 9.08 -25.06
C ILE A 295 -8.58 10.25 -24.07
N GLY A 296 -9.78 10.79 -23.85
CA GLY A 296 -10.06 11.78 -22.83
C GLY A 296 -10.38 11.15 -21.47
N ASP A 297 -11.33 10.20 -21.47
CA ASP A 297 -11.75 9.47 -20.27
C ASP A 297 -12.38 8.12 -20.63
N ALA A 298 -12.27 7.14 -19.72
CA ALA A 298 -12.97 5.87 -19.81
C ALA A 298 -13.63 5.53 -18.46
N THR A 299 -14.89 5.09 -18.49
CA THR A 299 -15.69 4.79 -17.30
C THR A 299 -16.51 3.51 -17.51
N SER A 300 -16.72 2.75 -16.45
CA SER A 300 -17.60 1.57 -16.46
C SER A 300 -18.94 1.90 -15.82
N GLY A 301 -20.01 1.29 -16.30
CA GLY A 301 -21.33 1.43 -15.69
C GLY A 301 -22.42 0.67 -16.40
N TYR A 302 -23.65 0.89 -15.98
CA TYR A 302 -24.83 0.34 -16.64
C TYR A 302 -25.23 1.20 -17.83
N GLN A 303 -25.57 0.57 -18.95
CA GLN A 303 -26.04 1.27 -20.14
C GLN A 303 -27.34 2.02 -19.81
N PRO A 304 -27.44 3.34 -20.09
CA PRO A 304 -28.67 4.08 -19.86
C PRO A 304 -29.72 3.67 -20.89
N GLY A 305 -30.93 3.36 -20.42
CA GLY A 305 -32.07 3.09 -21.27
C GLY A 305 -32.61 4.36 -21.95
N PRO A 306 -33.57 4.23 -22.88
CA PRO A 306 -34.13 5.36 -23.64
C PRO A 306 -34.72 6.49 -22.79
N THR A 307 -35.09 6.20 -21.54
CA THR A 307 -35.64 7.14 -20.56
C THR A 307 -34.64 7.55 -19.46
N GLY A 308 -33.35 7.21 -19.62
CA GLY A 308 -32.28 7.53 -18.66
C GLY A 308 -32.18 6.59 -17.45
N GLN A 309 -33.04 5.56 -17.36
CA GLN A 309 -32.96 4.55 -16.31
C GLN A 309 -31.82 3.55 -16.60
N PRO A 310 -31.03 3.12 -15.59
CA PRO A 310 -29.97 2.15 -15.79
C PRO A 310 -30.55 0.78 -16.22
N THR A 311 -30.03 0.22 -17.31
CA THR A 311 -30.36 -1.15 -17.73
C THR A 311 -29.49 -2.17 -16.99
N SER A 312 -29.79 -3.46 -17.13
CA SER A 312 -28.93 -4.53 -16.58
C SER A 312 -27.69 -4.82 -17.45
N ILE A 313 -27.48 -4.06 -18.54
CA ILE A 313 -26.37 -4.27 -19.47
C ILE A 313 -25.18 -3.45 -18.97
N VAL A 314 -24.05 -4.12 -18.74
CA VAL A 314 -22.80 -3.46 -18.34
C VAL A 314 -22.07 -2.98 -19.59
N GLU A 315 -21.60 -1.75 -19.57
CA GLU A 315 -20.84 -1.13 -20.65
C GLU A 315 -19.57 -0.43 -20.13
N VAL A 316 -18.58 -0.31 -21.02
CA VAL A 316 -17.44 0.59 -20.85
C VAL A 316 -17.61 1.76 -21.81
N ARG A 317 -17.76 2.96 -21.24
CA ARG A 317 -17.90 4.21 -21.98
C ARG A 317 -16.53 4.84 -22.16
N LEU A 318 -16.17 5.10 -23.41
CA LEU A 318 -14.94 5.76 -23.80
C LEU A 318 -15.28 7.12 -24.39
N SER A 319 -14.50 8.15 -24.05
CA SER A 319 -14.58 9.47 -24.64
C SER A 319 -13.24 9.85 -25.26
N PHE A 320 -13.27 10.39 -26.48
CA PHE A 320 -12.09 10.87 -27.18
C PHE A 320 -11.93 12.39 -27.04
N LYS A 321 -10.69 12.86 -27.14
CA LYS A 321 -10.37 14.29 -27.31
C LYS A 321 -10.84 14.79 -28.67
N ASP A 322 -10.84 16.10 -28.87
CA ASP A 322 -11.33 16.73 -30.11
C ASP A 322 -10.61 16.25 -31.37
N SER A 323 -9.29 16.02 -31.29
CA SER A 323 -8.46 15.45 -32.37
C SER A 323 -8.88 14.02 -32.70
N GLY A 324 -8.93 13.13 -31.69
CA GLY A 324 -9.33 11.74 -31.87
C GLY A 324 -10.78 11.55 -32.32
N ARG A 325 -11.70 12.45 -31.96
CA ARG A 325 -13.13 12.36 -32.32
C ARG A 325 -13.36 12.34 -33.83
N ALA A 326 -12.66 13.19 -34.58
CA ALA A 326 -12.82 13.28 -36.03
C ALA A 326 -12.33 11.99 -36.72
N THR A 327 -11.14 11.52 -36.32
CA THR A 327 -10.57 10.26 -36.82
C THR A 327 -11.48 9.09 -36.47
N PHE A 328 -11.97 8.99 -35.23
CA PHE A 328 -12.86 7.91 -34.80
C PHE A 328 -14.19 7.90 -35.57
N ALA A 329 -14.74 9.06 -35.92
CA ALA A 329 -15.93 9.15 -36.76
C ALA A 329 -15.69 8.59 -38.17
N GLU A 330 -14.52 8.86 -38.76
CA GLU A 330 -14.14 8.32 -40.08
C GLU A 330 -13.93 6.81 -40.03
N VAL A 331 -13.19 6.33 -39.04
CA VAL A 331 -12.93 4.90 -38.82
C VAL A 331 -14.24 4.14 -38.62
N THR A 332 -15.11 4.61 -37.74
CA THR A 332 -16.40 3.95 -37.49
C THR A 332 -17.31 4.00 -38.70
N LYS A 333 -17.31 5.09 -39.49
CA LYS A 333 -18.04 5.15 -40.77
C LYS A 333 -17.58 4.09 -41.76
N ARG A 334 -16.26 3.89 -41.88
CA ARG A 334 -15.68 2.84 -42.73
C ARG A 334 -16.05 1.45 -42.24
N LEU A 335 -15.85 1.14 -40.95
CA LEU A 335 -16.12 -0.18 -40.37
C LEU A 335 -17.61 -0.55 -40.42
N VAL A 336 -18.51 0.42 -40.19
CA VAL A 336 -19.96 0.22 -40.33
C VAL A 336 -20.33 -0.09 -41.78
N GLY A 337 -19.66 0.52 -42.76
CA GLY A 337 -19.82 0.19 -44.18
C GLY A 337 -19.39 -1.25 -44.55
N LEU A 338 -18.63 -1.92 -43.68
CA LEU A 338 -18.17 -3.30 -43.82
C LEU A 338 -18.99 -4.29 -42.98
N GLN A 339 -20.10 -3.85 -42.37
CA GLN A 339 -21.01 -4.72 -41.62
C GLN A 339 -21.46 -5.91 -42.46
N GLY A 340 -21.35 -7.11 -41.87
CA GLY A 340 -21.65 -8.38 -42.55
C GLY A 340 -20.45 -9.03 -43.24
N GLN A 341 -19.25 -8.44 -43.15
CA GLN A 341 -17.98 -9.04 -43.57
C GLN A 341 -17.03 -9.25 -42.39
N PRO A 342 -17.39 -10.05 -41.37
CA PRO A 342 -16.48 -10.32 -40.25
C PRO A 342 -15.20 -11.01 -40.75
N PRO A 343 -14.01 -10.66 -40.20
CA PRO A 343 -13.77 -9.75 -39.08
C PRO A 343 -13.47 -8.28 -39.46
N LEU A 344 -13.67 -7.87 -40.73
CA LEU A 344 -13.30 -6.53 -41.23
C LEU A 344 -14.12 -5.38 -40.61
N ASP A 345 -15.21 -5.69 -39.91
CA ASP A 345 -16.07 -4.77 -39.19
C ASP A 345 -15.68 -4.57 -37.71
N GLN A 346 -14.60 -5.21 -37.26
CA GLN A 346 -14.10 -5.12 -35.89
C GLN A 346 -12.98 -4.06 -35.74
N PHE A 347 -12.94 -3.44 -34.56
CA PHE A 347 -11.89 -2.50 -34.17
C PHE A 347 -11.20 -2.98 -32.89
N ALA A 348 -9.96 -3.41 -33.01
CA ALA A 348 -9.19 -3.93 -31.89
C ALA A 348 -8.56 -2.81 -31.07
N VAL A 349 -8.65 -2.96 -29.75
CA VAL A 349 -7.86 -2.25 -28.76
C VAL A 349 -6.68 -3.12 -28.38
N VAL A 350 -5.47 -2.61 -28.65
CA VAL A 350 -4.20 -3.30 -28.39
C VAL A 350 -3.48 -2.59 -27.26
N LEU A 351 -3.07 -3.34 -26.24
CA LEU A 351 -2.22 -2.87 -25.15
C LEU A 351 -0.95 -3.72 -25.14
N ASP A 352 0.21 -3.09 -25.30
CA ASP A 352 1.50 -3.77 -25.30
C ASP A 352 1.54 -4.98 -26.25
N LYS A 353 1.15 -4.71 -27.50
CA LYS A 353 1.05 -5.69 -28.59
C LYS A 353 -0.07 -6.71 -28.45
N ARG A 354 -0.74 -6.84 -27.29
CA ARG A 354 -1.80 -7.82 -27.05
C ARG A 354 -3.18 -7.22 -27.28
N VAL A 355 -4.08 -7.98 -27.91
CA VAL A 355 -5.47 -7.53 -28.13
C VAL A 355 -6.28 -7.75 -26.85
N ILE A 356 -6.73 -6.66 -26.24
CA ILE A 356 -7.58 -6.69 -25.03
C ILE A 356 -9.04 -6.94 -25.42
N THR A 357 -9.52 -6.22 -26.45
CA THR A 357 -10.88 -6.38 -26.95
C THR A 357 -10.97 -5.99 -28.43
N ALA A 358 -11.83 -6.66 -29.18
CA ALA A 358 -12.07 -6.40 -30.60
C ALA A 358 -13.58 -6.32 -30.90
N PRO A 359 -14.28 -5.28 -30.40
CA PRO A 359 -15.71 -5.11 -30.66
C PRO A 359 -16.01 -4.81 -32.14
N GLN A 360 -17.20 -5.23 -32.57
CA GLN A 360 -17.75 -4.87 -33.88
C GLN A 360 -18.34 -3.46 -33.87
N ALA A 361 -18.10 -2.70 -34.94
CA ALA A 361 -18.69 -1.38 -35.11
C ALA A 361 -20.17 -1.48 -35.53
N LYS A 362 -21.10 -1.16 -34.62
CA LYS A 362 -22.55 -1.25 -34.87
C LYS A 362 -23.17 0.02 -35.45
N ALA A 363 -22.59 1.18 -35.16
CA ALA A 363 -23.09 2.48 -35.59
C ALA A 363 -21.93 3.45 -35.79
N VAL A 364 -22.17 4.50 -36.60
CA VAL A 364 -21.19 5.56 -36.82
C VAL A 364 -21.16 6.47 -35.61
N ILE A 365 -19.98 6.70 -35.03
CA ILE A 365 -19.83 7.47 -33.78
C ILE A 365 -19.20 8.82 -34.10
N SER A 366 -20.03 9.84 -34.28
CA SER A 366 -19.58 11.20 -34.64
C SER A 366 -19.31 12.12 -33.44
N ASP A 367 -19.83 11.77 -32.27
CA ASP A 367 -19.73 12.56 -31.04
C ASP A 367 -18.53 12.18 -30.17
N GLY A 368 -17.71 11.21 -30.60
CA GLY A 368 -16.50 10.80 -29.91
C GLY A 368 -16.76 10.02 -28.62
N ARG A 369 -17.98 9.52 -28.42
CA ARG A 369 -18.34 8.70 -27.26
C ARG A 369 -18.64 7.27 -27.72
N ALA A 370 -17.73 6.35 -27.41
CA ALA A 370 -17.91 4.95 -27.71
C ALA A 370 -18.47 4.20 -26.50
N SER A 371 -19.29 3.18 -26.76
CA SER A 371 -19.74 2.21 -25.76
C SER A 371 -19.31 0.81 -26.20
N ILE A 372 -18.51 0.16 -25.36
CA ILE A 372 -18.10 -1.23 -25.52
C ILE A 372 -19.02 -2.07 -24.65
N THR A 373 -19.83 -2.92 -25.29
CA THR A 373 -20.80 -3.81 -24.65
C THR A 373 -20.42 -5.26 -24.87
N GLY A 374 -20.78 -6.14 -23.94
CA GLY A 374 -20.44 -7.55 -23.98
C GLY A 374 -20.91 -8.28 -22.72
N SER A 375 -20.44 -9.52 -22.53
CA SER A 375 -20.69 -10.30 -21.31
C SER A 375 -19.79 -9.84 -20.15
N PHE A 376 -19.80 -8.55 -19.82
CA PHE A 376 -19.00 -7.99 -18.74
C PHE A 376 -19.73 -8.09 -17.40
N THR A 377 -18.97 -8.40 -16.36
CA THR A 377 -19.31 -8.07 -14.96
C THR A 377 -18.88 -6.64 -14.66
N ILE A 378 -19.40 -6.05 -13.58
CA ILE A 378 -19.04 -4.69 -13.16
C ILE A 378 -17.54 -4.62 -12.89
N ASP A 379 -16.98 -5.62 -12.21
CA ASP A 379 -15.55 -5.67 -11.88
C ASP A 379 -14.67 -5.83 -13.13
N SER A 380 -15.09 -6.65 -14.11
CA SER A 380 -14.34 -6.76 -15.38
C SER A 380 -14.43 -5.50 -16.23
N ALA A 381 -15.59 -4.83 -16.24
CA ALA A 381 -15.77 -3.57 -16.97
C ALA A 381 -14.96 -2.44 -16.34
N GLN A 382 -14.89 -2.40 -15.01
CA GLN A 382 -14.08 -1.43 -14.29
C GLN A 382 -12.59 -1.61 -14.60
N ARG A 383 -12.07 -2.84 -14.54
CA ARG A 383 -10.67 -3.12 -14.92
C ARG A 383 -10.36 -2.72 -16.35
N LEU A 384 -11.24 -3.05 -17.30
CA LEU A 384 -11.08 -2.63 -18.70
C LEU A 384 -11.11 -1.10 -18.84
N ALA A 385 -12.04 -0.42 -18.15
CA ALA A 385 -12.12 1.03 -18.16
C ALA A 385 -10.85 1.68 -17.59
N GLU A 386 -10.30 1.15 -16.49
CA GLU A 386 -9.05 1.62 -15.89
C GLU A 386 -7.85 1.42 -16.84
N GLN A 387 -7.72 0.24 -17.45
CA GLN A 387 -6.69 -0.03 -18.46
C GLN A 387 -6.76 0.95 -19.64
N LEU A 388 -7.97 1.24 -20.14
CA LEU A 388 -8.20 2.20 -21.23
C LEU A 388 -7.98 3.65 -20.80
N LYS A 389 -8.34 4.01 -19.56
CA LYS A 389 -8.27 5.37 -19.02
C LYS A 389 -6.85 5.81 -18.76
N PHE A 390 -6.02 4.93 -18.19
CA PHE A 390 -4.70 5.30 -17.70
C PHE A 390 -3.58 5.08 -18.72
N GLY A 391 -3.79 4.18 -19.70
CA GLY A 391 -2.89 4.02 -20.84
C GLY A 391 -1.40 3.92 -20.48
N ALA A 392 -0.55 4.47 -21.37
CA ALA A 392 0.90 4.52 -21.21
C ALA A 392 1.32 5.46 -20.09
N LEU A 393 2.40 5.11 -19.37
CA LEU A 393 3.10 6.06 -18.51
C LEU A 393 3.46 7.33 -19.31
N PRO A 394 3.34 8.54 -18.74
CA PRO A 394 3.59 9.81 -19.45
C PRO A 394 5.04 9.99 -19.90
N MET A 395 5.94 9.15 -19.40
CA MET A 395 7.37 9.09 -19.71
C MET A 395 7.90 7.70 -19.34
N SER A 396 8.98 7.25 -19.98
CA SER A 396 9.66 5.99 -19.63
C SER A 396 10.58 6.18 -18.42
N PHE A 397 10.78 5.11 -17.66
CA PHE A 397 11.67 5.10 -16.50
C PHE A 397 12.77 4.06 -16.65
N ALA A 398 13.99 4.43 -16.27
CA ALA A 398 15.13 3.54 -16.14
C ALA A 398 15.37 3.22 -14.66
N LEU A 399 15.75 1.97 -14.39
CA LEU A 399 16.11 1.51 -13.05
C LEU A 399 17.50 2.08 -12.68
N GLN A 400 17.59 2.84 -11.59
CA GLN A 400 18.89 3.25 -11.03
C GLN A 400 19.40 2.20 -10.03
N THR A 401 18.54 1.76 -9.12
CA THR A 401 18.90 0.84 -8.05
C THR A 401 17.74 -0.13 -7.82
N ASN A 402 18.06 -1.38 -7.47
CA ASN A 402 17.10 -2.42 -7.11
C ASN A 402 17.67 -3.23 -5.94
N ASP A 403 17.27 -2.88 -4.73
CA ASP A 403 17.71 -3.50 -3.50
C ASP A 403 16.62 -4.44 -3.00
N THR A 404 16.95 -5.73 -2.88
CA THR A 404 16.03 -6.73 -2.30
C THR A 404 16.53 -7.12 -0.92
N ILE A 405 15.72 -6.85 0.10
CA ILE A 405 16.01 -7.16 1.50
C ILE A 405 15.21 -8.40 1.90
N THR A 406 15.91 -9.43 2.41
CA THR A 406 15.25 -10.63 2.90
C THR A 406 14.58 -10.40 4.26
N PRO A 407 13.33 -10.89 4.47
CA PRO A 407 12.60 -10.72 5.74
C PRO A 407 13.36 -11.19 6.98
N GLN A 408 14.15 -12.27 6.86
CA GLN A 408 14.87 -12.87 7.99
C GLN A 408 15.89 -11.93 8.63
N LEU A 409 16.56 -11.11 7.83
CA LEU A 409 17.59 -10.19 8.33
C LEU A 409 16.95 -9.01 9.09
N GLY A 410 15.78 -8.54 8.64
CA GLY A 410 15.04 -7.46 9.27
C GLY A 410 14.47 -7.82 10.64
N GLU A 411 13.85 -9.00 10.75
CA GLU A 411 13.28 -9.48 12.01
C GLU A 411 14.35 -9.65 13.10
N GLU A 412 15.52 -10.20 12.75
CA GLU A 412 16.62 -10.37 13.69
C GLU A 412 17.19 -9.03 14.16
N GLN A 413 17.37 -8.06 13.24
CA GLN A 413 17.81 -6.72 13.58
C GLN A 413 16.81 -5.99 14.49
N LEU A 414 15.50 -6.13 14.24
CA LEU A 414 14.47 -5.54 15.09
C LEU A 414 14.53 -6.10 16.51
N ARG A 415 14.66 -7.42 16.65
CA ARG A 415 14.76 -8.07 17.96
C ARG A 415 15.99 -7.59 18.73
N LEU A 416 17.14 -7.52 18.08
CA LEU A 416 18.38 -7.01 18.69
C LEU A 416 18.27 -5.51 19.04
N GLY A 417 17.66 -4.70 18.17
CA GLY A 417 17.40 -3.29 18.41
C GLY A 417 16.48 -3.05 19.61
N LEU A 418 15.36 -3.77 19.70
CA LEU A 418 14.45 -3.71 20.83
C LEU A 418 15.10 -4.19 22.13
N LEU A 419 15.95 -5.21 22.08
CA LEU A 419 16.73 -5.65 23.25
C LEU A 419 17.70 -4.56 23.72
N ALA A 420 18.42 -3.90 22.81
CA ALA A 420 19.30 -2.78 23.14
C ALA A 420 18.52 -1.60 23.73
N GLY A 421 17.36 -1.27 23.14
CA GLY A 421 16.45 -0.24 23.67
C GLY A 421 15.93 -0.56 25.07
N LEU A 422 15.57 -1.82 25.33
CA LEU A 422 15.13 -2.28 26.65
C LEU A 422 16.24 -2.16 27.70
N ILE A 423 17.47 -2.58 27.36
CA ILE A 423 18.63 -2.44 28.23
C ILE A 423 18.88 -0.96 28.54
N GLY A 424 18.85 -0.10 27.52
CA GLY A 424 18.99 1.36 27.68
C GLY A 424 17.91 1.94 28.60
N LEU A 425 16.64 1.56 28.40
CA LEU A 425 15.52 1.98 29.24
C LEU A 425 15.74 1.55 30.70
N ILE A 426 16.15 0.30 30.95
CA ILE A 426 16.43 -0.20 32.31
C ILE A 426 17.54 0.62 32.95
N LEU A 427 18.63 0.92 32.24
CA LEU A 427 19.74 1.72 32.77
C LEU A 427 19.28 3.13 33.15
N VAL A 428 18.48 3.79 32.31
CA VAL A 428 17.90 5.11 32.59
C VAL A 428 16.97 5.07 33.81
N VAL A 429 16.13 4.03 33.92
CA VAL A 429 15.23 3.83 35.07
C VAL A 429 16.04 3.61 36.35
N VAL A 430 17.05 2.74 36.34
CA VAL A 430 17.90 2.47 37.50
C VAL A 430 18.67 3.73 37.92
N TYR A 431 19.26 4.46 36.97
CA TYR A 431 19.95 5.71 37.24
C TYR A 431 19.01 6.74 37.86
N SER A 432 17.82 6.93 37.29
CA SER A 432 16.84 7.91 37.80
C SER A 432 16.31 7.53 39.19
N MET A 433 16.06 6.24 39.45
CA MET A 433 15.70 5.72 40.77
C MET A 433 16.79 5.97 41.81
N PHE A 434 18.06 5.72 41.45
CA PHE A 434 19.18 5.92 42.36
C PHE A 434 19.42 7.40 42.66
N GLN A 435 19.44 8.24 41.63
CA GLN A 435 19.78 9.67 41.74
C GLN A 435 18.64 10.51 42.33
N TYR A 436 17.39 10.24 41.93
CA TYR A 436 16.22 11.06 42.29
C TYR A 436 15.25 10.36 43.27
N ARG A 437 15.46 9.09 43.60
CA ARG A 437 14.66 8.33 44.59
C ARG A 437 13.16 8.39 44.26
N ALA A 438 12.29 8.83 45.17
CA ALA A 438 10.86 8.89 44.92
C ALA A 438 10.48 9.86 43.78
N LEU A 439 11.26 10.91 43.51
CA LEU A 439 11.06 11.75 42.31
C LEU A 439 11.35 10.98 41.02
N GLY A 440 12.22 9.97 41.06
CA GLY A 440 12.44 9.11 39.91
C GLY A 440 11.18 8.33 39.51
N MET A 441 10.22 8.08 40.42
CA MET A 441 8.98 7.42 40.00
C MET A 441 8.21 8.29 39.02
N VAL A 442 8.32 9.61 39.18
CA VAL A 442 7.73 10.56 38.23
C VAL A 442 8.42 10.45 36.87
N THR A 443 9.75 10.35 36.80
CA THR A 443 10.44 10.14 35.50
C THR A 443 10.03 8.84 34.83
N VAL A 444 9.90 7.75 35.59
CA VAL A 444 9.46 6.46 35.05
C VAL A 444 8.04 6.55 34.48
N ILE A 445 7.10 7.15 35.21
CA ILE A 445 5.73 7.31 34.72
C ILE A 445 5.70 8.25 33.50
N SER A 446 6.50 9.32 33.50
CA SER A 446 6.62 10.21 32.33
C SER A 446 7.14 9.48 31.11
N LEU A 447 8.14 8.60 31.25
CA LEU A 447 8.65 7.75 30.16
C LEU A 447 7.59 6.78 29.64
N VAL A 448 6.78 6.18 30.51
CA VAL A 448 5.68 5.30 30.10
C VAL A 448 4.62 6.08 29.32
N VAL A 449 4.26 7.29 29.78
CA VAL A 449 3.32 8.16 29.07
C VAL A 449 3.87 8.59 27.72
N ALA A 450 5.15 8.96 27.64
CA ALA A 450 5.82 9.28 26.38
C ALA A 450 5.81 8.08 25.42
N ALA A 451 6.21 6.89 25.89
CA ALA A 451 6.19 5.67 25.09
C ALA A 451 4.78 5.32 24.58
N THR A 452 3.75 5.48 25.41
CA THR A 452 2.35 5.23 25.04
C THR A 452 1.90 6.22 23.96
N LEU A 453 2.21 7.51 24.12
CA LEU A 453 1.89 8.54 23.13
C LEU A 453 2.62 8.31 21.82
N THR A 454 3.91 7.95 21.88
CA THR A 454 4.70 7.62 20.68
C THR A 454 4.12 6.41 19.97
N TYR A 455 3.80 5.33 20.68
CA TYR A 455 3.21 4.14 20.09
C TYR A 455 1.88 4.44 19.41
N LEU A 456 0.96 5.13 20.10
CA LEU A 456 -0.33 5.49 19.53
C LEU A 456 -0.20 6.45 18.33
N ALA A 457 0.71 7.43 18.41
CA ALA A 457 0.97 8.33 17.30
C ALA A 457 1.49 7.58 16.08
N LEU A 458 2.41 6.62 16.25
CA LEU A 458 2.94 5.80 15.16
C LEU A 458 1.86 4.90 14.54
N VAL A 459 0.98 4.30 15.34
CA VAL A 459 -0.15 3.49 14.84
C VAL A 459 -1.13 4.34 14.01
N VAL A 460 -1.50 5.51 14.52
CA VAL A 460 -2.39 6.43 13.80
C VAL A 460 -1.73 6.95 12.52
N LEU A 461 -0.47 7.39 12.59
CA LEU A 461 0.28 7.86 11.41
C LEU A 461 0.47 6.75 10.37
N GLY A 462 0.67 5.52 10.80
CA GLY A 462 0.84 4.39 9.89
C GLY A 462 -0.42 4.07 9.10
N THR A 463 -1.58 4.21 9.73
CA THR A 463 -2.87 3.94 9.08
C THR A 463 -3.39 5.13 8.27
N THR A 464 -3.16 6.38 8.72
CA THR A 464 -3.70 7.57 8.02
C THR A 464 -2.77 8.14 6.96
N HIS A 465 -1.45 8.09 7.18
CA HIS A 465 -0.44 8.70 6.30
C HIS A 465 0.51 7.67 5.70
N GLY A 466 0.26 6.38 5.92
CA GLY A 466 1.11 5.30 5.39
C GLY A 466 2.50 5.26 6.02
N PHE A 467 2.71 5.88 7.18
CA PHE A 467 4.03 5.88 7.84
C PHE A 467 4.44 4.47 8.25
N ARG A 468 5.61 4.03 7.80
CA ARG A 468 6.20 2.75 8.19
C ARG A 468 7.42 2.96 9.06
N LEU A 469 7.48 2.23 10.17
CA LEU A 469 8.57 2.25 11.12
C LEU A 469 9.73 1.43 10.56
N THR A 470 10.82 2.09 10.14
CA THR A 470 12.05 1.42 9.68
C THR A 470 12.99 1.09 10.86
N MET A 471 14.03 0.28 10.66
CA MET A 471 15.14 0.08 11.63
C MET A 471 15.78 1.38 12.07
N ALA A 472 15.97 2.29 11.12
CA ALA A 472 16.46 3.63 11.40
C ALA A 472 15.46 4.42 12.26
N GLY A 473 14.15 4.31 11.98
CA GLY A 473 13.08 4.84 12.81
C GLY A 473 13.11 4.28 14.24
N VAL A 474 13.25 2.96 14.40
CA VAL A 474 13.41 2.30 15.70
C VAL A 474 14.62 2.87 16.46
N THR A 475 15.75 3.08 15.79
CA THR A 475 16.92 3.72 16.38
C THR A 475 16.61 5.14 16.86
N GLY A 476 15.85 5.91 16.08
CA GLY A 476 15.36 7.24 16.48
C GLY A 476 14.49 7.18 17.74
N ALA A 477 13.59 6.19 17.85
CA ALA A 477 12.79 5.96 19.05
C ALA A 477 13.64 5.57 20.27
N ILE A 478 14.72 4.79 20.08
CA ILE A 478 15.65 4.44 21.16
C ILE A 478 16.41 5.67 21.65
N VAL A 479 16.94 6.49 20.73
CA VAL A 479 17.62 7.75 21.07
C VAL A 479 16.69 8.68 21.86
N ALA A 480 15.40 8.72 21.49
CA ALA A 480 14.41 9.53 22.19
C ALA A 480 14.23 9.18 23.67
N ILE A 481 14.50 7.95 24.10
CA ILE A 481 14.47 7.57 25.53
C ILE A 481 15.49 8.40 26.32
N GLY A 482 16.68 8.62 25.76
CA GLY A 482 17.71 9.45 26.37
C GLY A 482 17.35 10.93 26.36
N VAL A 483 16.86 11.44 25.23
CA VAL A 483 16.45 12.86 25.08
C VAL A 483 15.31 13.20 26.05
N THR A 484 14.28 12.36 26.12
CA THR A 484 13.16 12.54 27.06
C THR A 484 13.63 12.51 28.53
N ALA A 485 14.56 11.62 28.87
CA ALA A 485 15.13 11.57 30.21
C ALA A 485 15.94 12.84 30.56
N ASP A 486 16.68 13.41 29.60
CA ASP A 486 17.45 14.65 29.80
C ASP A 486 16.54 15.83 30.17
N SER A 487 15.42 16.00 29.48
CA SER A 487 14.43 17.02 29.79
C SER A 487 13.93 16.95 31.23
N PHE A 488 13.71 15.74 31.76
CA PHE A 488 13.30 15.55 33.16
C PHE A 488 14.43 15.84 34.14
N ILE A 489 15.66 15.43 33.84
CA ILE A 489 16.85 15.69 34.65
C ILE A 489 17.09 17.19 34.78
N VAL A 490 17.07 17.93 33.66
CA VAL A 490 17.22 19.39 33.64
C VAL A 490 16.14 20.04 34.51
N TYR A 491 14.89 19.59 34.42
CA TYR A 491 13.83 20.13 35.26
C TYR A 491 14.07 19.89 36.75
N PHE A 492 14.44 18.67 37.13
CA PHE A 492 14.64 18.29 38.53
C PHE A 492 15.85 18.98 39.15
N GLU A 493 16.96 19.10 38.43
CA GLU A 493 18.11 19.85 38.93
C GLU A 493 17.77 21.32 39.17
N ARG A 494 16.97 21.96 38.31
CA ARG A 494 16.52 23.34 38.57
C ARG A 494 15.61 23.47 39.77
N ILE A 495 14.76 22.48 40.07
CA ILE A 495 13.99 22.48 41.32
C ILE A 495 14.93 22.32 42.51
N ARG A 496 15.91 21.40 42.43
CA ARG A 496 16.88 21.15 43.50
C ARG A 496 17.71 22.41 43.78
N ASP A 497 18.17 23.12 42.76
CA ASP A 497 18.89 24.39 42.90
C ASP A 497 18.07 25.43 43.69
N GLU A 498 16.78 25.59 43.39
CA GLU A 498 15.90 26.51 44.12
C GLU A 498 15.67 26.09 45.58
N VAL A 499 15.63 24.78 45.85
CA VAL A 499 15.56 24.25 47.22
C VAL A 499 16.88 24.48 47.97
N ARG A 500 18.03 24.36 47.28
CA ARG A 500 19.36 24.70 47.83
C ARG A 500 19.47 26.18 48.19
N GLU A 501 18.84 27.06 47.42
CA GLU A 501 18.71 28.48 47.73
C GLU A 501 17.76 28.76 48.92
N GLY A 502 17.13 27.74 49.50
CA GLY A 502 16.29 27.85 50.70
C GLY A 502 14.82 28.16 50.42
N ARG A 503 14.35 28.08 49.16
CA ARG A 503 12.94 28.33 48.83
C ARG A 503 12.05 27.18 49.33
N PRO A 504 10.81 27.47 49.77
CA PRO A 504 9.85 26.41 50.07
C PRO A 504 9.51 25.63 48.80
N LEU A 505 9.30 24.31 48.93
CA LEU A 505 9.20 23.40 47.78
C LEU A 505 8.18 23.85 46.72
N VAL A 506 7.00 24.29 47.13
CA VAL A 506 5.94 24.75 46.21
C VAL A 506 6.39 25.98 45.40
N ALA A 507 7.16 26.89 45.99
CA ALA A 507 7.71 28.05 45.28
C ALA A 507 8.94 27.67 44.44
N ALA A 508 9.76 26.72 44.90
CA ALA A 508 10.88 26.17 44.16
C ALA A 508 10.43 25.52 42.84
N VAL A 509 9.34 24.75 42.86
CA VAL A 509 8.76 24.13 41.64
C VAL A 509 8.33 25.16 40.61
N GLU A 510 7.66 26.24 41.02
CA GLU A 510 7.16 27.28 40.11
C GLU A 510 8.30 28.14 39.53
N THR A 511 9.30 28.45 40.36
CA THR A 511 10.44 29.30 39.96
C THR A 511 11.42 28.50 39.09
N GLY A 512 11.73 27.27 39.51
CA GLY A 512 12.54 26.31 38.76
C GLY A 512 11.94 25.99 37.40
N TRP A 513 10.61 25.85 37.29
CA TRP A 513 9.93 25.62 36.01
C TRP A 513 10.15 26.73 34.99
N LYS A 514 10.09 28.01 35.40
CA LYS A 514 10.31 29.14 34.47
C LYS A 514 11.70 29.11 33.85
N ARG A 515 12.72 28.69 34.62
CA ARG A 515 14.10 28.54 34.14
C ARG A 515 14.22 27.28 33.28
N ALA A 516 13.82 26.13 33.81
CA ALA A 516 13.92 24.83 33.14
C ALA A 516 13.19 24.82 31.79
N ARG A 517 11.97 25.36 31.71
CA ARG A 517 11.18 25.39 30.47
C ARG A 517 11.91 26.06 29.32
N ARG A 518 12.67 27.13 29.58
CA ARG A 518 13.44 27.82 28.52
C ARG A 518 14.59 26.95 28.03
N THR A 519 15.29 26.26 28.93
CA THR A 519 16.39 25.36 28.59
C THR A 519 15.91 24.16 27.80
N ILE A 520 14.80 23.54 28.23
CA ILE A 520 14.22 22.36 27.58
C ILE A 520 13.73 22.73 26.17
N ILE A 521 12.93 23.79 26.02
CA ILE A 521 12.49 24.26 24.70
C ILE A 521 13.69 24.56 23.78
N ALA A 522 14.76 25.17 24.30
CA ALA A 522 15.93 25.48 23.49
C ALA A 522 16.69 24.22 23.04
N ALA A 523 16.89 23.25 23.94
CA ALA A 523 17.55 21.99 23.62
C ALA A 523 16.75 21.16 22.60
N ASP A 524 15.44 21.01 22.83
CA ASP A 524 14.54 20.27 21.93
C ASP A 524 14.37 20.96 20.59
N ALA A 525 14.37 22.30 20.54
CA ALA A 525 14.32 23.03 19.27
C ALA A 525 15.56 22.77 18.40
N VAL A 526 16.74 22.63 19.02
CA VAL A 526 17.97 22.25 18.29
C VAL A 526 17.85 20.80 17.77
N ASN A 527 17.34 19.88 18.59
CA ASN A 527 17.12 18.50 18.19
C ASN A 527 16.10 18.39 17.04
N LEU A 528 15.01 19.15 17.12
CA LEU A 528 13.97 19.23 16.09
C LEU A 528 14.50 19.87 14.80
N LEU A 529 15.34 20.90 14.89
CA LEU A 529 16.00 21.49 13.72
C LEU A 529 16.89 20.46 13.01
N ALA A 530 17.68 19.70 13.77
CA ALA A 530 18.49 18.61 13.21
C ALA A 530 17.62 17.55 12.52
N ALA A 531 16.50 17.17 13.14
CA ALA A 531 15.52 16.25 12.55
C ALA A 531 14.98 16.76 11.20
N VAL A 532 14.59 18.03 11.14
CA VAL A 532 14.06 18.64 9.90
C VAL A 532 15.11 18.66 8.79
N VAL A 533 16.35 19.06 9.11
CA VAL A 533 17.44 19.08 8.14
C VAL A 533 17.74 17.68 7.60
N LEU A 534 17.81 16.68 8.48
CA LEU A 534 18.00 15.28 8.09
C LEU A 534 16.84 14.77 7.23
N TYR A 535 15.59 15.12 7.57
CA TYR A 535 14.42 14.67 6.82
C TYR A 535 14.41 15.22 5.38
N VAL A 536 14.81 16.47 5.18
CA VAL A 536 14.82 17.09 3.84
C VAL A 536 15.96 16.55 2.98
N LEU A 537 17.17 16.45 3.56
CA LEU A 537 18.39 16.16 2.79
C LEU A 537 18.73 14.67 2.66
N ALA A 538 18.26 13.82 3.57
CA ALA A 538 18.69 12.43 3.61
C ALA A 538 17.87 11.51 2.69
N SER A 539 18.42 10.32 2.43
CA SER A 539 17.77 9.22 1.70
C SER A 539 16.61 8.60 2.50
N ALA A 540 15.75 7.84 1.82
CA ALA A 540 14.52 7.27 2.40
C ALA A 540 14.75 6.56 3.75
N ASN A 541 15.80 5.75 3.85
CA ASN A 541 16.12 5.01 5.08
C ASN A 541 16.43 5.95 6.26
N VAL A 542 17.14 7.05 6.03
CA VAL A 542 17.50 8.00 7.10
C VAL A 542 16.35 8.95 7.42
N ARG A 543 15.43 9.19 6.47
CA ARG A 543 14.20 9.98 6.72
C ARG A 543 13.34 9.35 7.81
N GLY A 544 13.27 8.01 7.89
CA GLY A 544 12.57 7.29 8.97
C GLY A 544 13.14 7.60 10.36
N PHE A 545 14.47 7.63 10.49
CA PHE A 545 15.15 8.05 11.73
C PHE A 545 14.80 9.49 12.10
N ALA A 546 14.95 10.40 11.14
CA ALA A 546 14.72 11.83 11.33
C ALA A 546 13.26 12.14 11.73
N PHE A 547 12.30 11.50 11.06
CA PHE A 547 10.88 11.65 11.38
C PHE A 547 10.56 11.17 12.79
N THR A 548 11.04 9.98 13.17
CA THR A 548 10.77 9.40 14.49
C THR A 548 11.39 10.25 15.60
N LEU A 549 12.60 10.75 15.40
CA LEU A 549 13.27 11.66 16.34
C LEU A 549 12.53 13.01 16.46
N GLY A 550 12.04 13.57 15.35
CA GLY A 550 11.23 14.80 15.36
C GLY A 550 9.89 14.61 16.10
N LEU A 551 9.16 13.54 15.78
CA LEU A 551 7.88 13.21 16.41
C LEU A 551 8.04 12.99 17.92
N THR A 552 9.05 12.23 18.33
CA THR A 552 9.31 11.95 19.76
C THR A 552 9.76 13.19 20.52
N THR A 553 10.51 14.10 19.89
CA THR A 553 10.87 15.39 20.49
C THR A 553 9.63 16.27 20.74
N LEU A 554 8.66 16.29 19.82
CA LEU A 554 7.40 17.00 20.03
C LEU A 554 6.57 16.38 21.17
N ILE A 555 6.57 15.05 21.26
CA ILE A 555 5.91 14.32 22.35
C ILE A 555 6.59 14.60 23.68
N ASP A 556 7.93 14.66 23.73
CA ASP A 556 8.67 15.01 24.95
C ASP A 556 8.22 16.37 25.49
N LEU A 557 8.19 17.38 24.62
CA LEU A 557 7.77 18.72 25.00
C LEU A 557 6.32 18.73 25.55
N ALA A 558 5.43 17.96 24.93
CA ALA A 558 4.06 17.80 25.40
C ALA A 558 4.00 17.11 26.77
N VAL A 559 4.77 16.04 26.98
CA VAL A 559 4.84 15.29 28.26
C VAL A 559 5.41 16.17 29.36
N VAL A 560 6.51 16.88 29.13
CA VAL A 560 7.14 17.75 30.12
C VAL A 560 6.15 18.84 30.59
N MET A 561 5.43 19.47 29.66
CA MET A 561 4.48 20.55 29.97
C MET A 561 3.15 20.08 30.55
N LEU A 562 2.56 19.02 30.00
CA LEU A 562 1.20 18.57 30.33
C LEU A 562 1.17 17.48 31.40
N PHE A 563 2.28 16.77 31.62
CA PHE A 563 2.39 15.69 32.59
C PHE A 563 3.40 16.00 33.71
N THR A 564 4.69 16.15 33.38
CA THR A 564 5.76 16.17 34.37
C THR A 564 5.65 17.37 35.31
N HIS A 565 5.55 18.60 34.78
CA HIS A 565 5.37 19.80 35.59
C HIS A 565 4.12 19.75 36.50
N PRO A 566 2.90 19.50 35.98
CA PRO A 566 1.70 19.47 36.81
C PRO A 566 1.69 18.33 37.83
N MET A 567 2.28 17.17 37.50
CA MET A 567 2.46 16.07 38.46
C MET A 567 3.35 16.50 39.63
N VAL A 568 4.51 17.09 39.35
CA VAL A 568 5.41 17.60 40.40
C VAL A 568 4.76 18.72 41.21
N GLN A 569 3.97 19.60 40.57
CA GLN A 569 3.22 20.66 41.25
C GLN A 569 2.17 20.13 42.23
N LEU A 570 1.54 18.99 41.91
CA LEU A 570 0.60 18.30 42.80
C LEU A 570 1.34 17.56 43.92
N LEU A 571 2.41 16.82 43.59
CA LEU A 571 3.21 16.07 44.54
C LEU A 571 3.85 16.98 45.59
N ALA A 572 4.37 18.15 45.19
CA ALA A 572 4.97 19.13 46.10
C ALA A 572 4.04 19.65 47.21
N ARG A 573 2.72 19.41 47.10
CA ARG A 573 1.71 19.78 48.11
C ARG A 573 1.35 18.65 49.05
N THR A 574 1.77 17.42 48.76
CA THR A 574 1.57 16.27 49.66
C THR A 574 2.49 16.38 50.86
N GLU A 575 2.10 15.79 52.00
CA GLU A 575 2.93 15.84 53.21
C GLU A 575 4.29 15.14 53.02
N PHE A 576 4.37 14.12 52.16
CA PHE A 576 5.59 13.37 51.90
C PHE A 576 6.66 14.21 51.18
N PHE A 577 6.30 14.89 50.09
CA PHE A 577 7.23 15.73 49.34
C PHE A 577 7.34 17.14 49.95
N GLY A 578 6.21 17.75 50.31
CA GLY A 578 6.13 19.12 50.83
C GLY A 578 6.90 19.36 52.12
N ASN A 579 7.01 18.34 52.98
CA ASN A 579 7.81 18.40 54.21
C ASN A 579 9.28 18.00 54.02
N GLY A 580 9.70 17.64 52.80
CA GLY A 580 11.10 17.32 52.50
C GLY A 580 11.59 16.00 53.09
N HIS A 581 10.80 14.92 52.99
CA HIS A 581 11.21 13.63 53.55
C HIS A 581 12.52 13.13 52.91
N LYS A 582 13.42 12.52 53.69
CA LYS A 582 14.70 11.92 53.24
C LYS A 582 14.61 11.10 51.93
N TRP A 583 13.50 10.40 51.70
CA TRP A 583 13.29 9.54 50.52
C TRP A 583 12.66 10.26 49.33
N SER A 584 12.18 11.50 49.52
CA SER A 584 11.53 12.32 48.48
C SER A 584 12.51 12.79 47.38
N GLY A 585 13.81 12.79 47.65
CA GLY A 585 14.83 13.39 46.77
C GLY A 585 14.92 14.92 46.87
N LEU A 586 14.04 15.56 47.65
CA LEU A 586 13.91 17.02 47.82
C LEU A 586 14.18 17.48 49.26
N ASP A 587 14.92 16.68 50.04
CA ASP A 587 15.26 16.99 51.43
C ASP A 587 16.20 18.21 51.49
N PRO A 588 15.76 19.35 52.07
CA PRO A 588 16.56 20.58 52.11
C PRO A 588 17.88 20.42 52.86
N GLU A 589 17.92 19.58 53.90
CA GLU A 589 19.12 19.37 54.72
C GLU A 589 20.19 18.62 53.93
N ARG A 590 19.79 17.61 53.14
CA ARG A 590 20.70 16.86 52.25
C ARG A 590 21.12 17.63 51.01
N LEU A 591 20.30 18.57 50.56
CA LEU A 591 20.62 19.42 49.42
C LEU A 591 21.59 20.55 49.79
N GLY A 592 21.82 20.81 51.09
CA GLY A 592 22.74 21.85 51.57
C GLY A 592 22.09 23.23 51.65
N ALA A 593 20.77 23.28 51.83
CA ALA A 593 20.07 24.54 52.05
C ALA A 593 20.60 25.19 53.32
N LYS A 594 21.24 26.36 53.17
CA LYS A 594 21.71 27.18 54.31
C LYS A 594 20.50 27.46 55.19
N GLU A 595 20.64 27.26 56.50
CA GLU A 595 19.58 27.41 57.50
C GLU A 595 19.01 28.83 57.52
N SER A 596 18.11 29.14 56.58
CA SER A 596 17.29 30.33 56.65
C SER A 596 16.10 30.01 57.56
N PRO A 597 15.78 30.87 58.54
CA PRO A 597 14.69 30.63 59.47
C PRO A 597 13.39 30.48 58.68
N ARG A 598 12.83 29.26 58.70
CA ARG A 598 11.61 28.93 57.94
C ARG A 598 10.44 29.71 58.53
N TYR A 599 9.92 30.66 57.76
CA TYR A 599 8.68 31.37 58.07
C TYR A 599 7.50 30.39 58.03
N ARG A 600 6.83 30.21 59.17
CA ARG A 600 5.75 29.24 59.34
C ARG A 600 4.34 29.84 59.20
N GLY A 601 4.24 31.12 58.82
CA GLY A 601 2.99 31.87 58.80
C GLY A 601 2.61 32.43 60.19
N ARG A 602 1.65 33.36 60.23
CA ARG A 602 1.20 34.06 61.46
C ARG A 602 2.33 34.70 62.28
N GLY A 603 3.38 35.22 61.62
CA GLY A 603 4.50 35.86 62.31
C GLY A 603 5.41 34.90 63.08
N GLN A 604 5.25 33.58 62.92
CA GLN A 604 6.09 32.59 63.60
C GLN A 604 7.25 32.17 62.69
N PHE A 605 8.47 32.31 63.19
CA PHE A 605 9.68 31.78 62.59
C PHE A 605 10.14 30.58 63.41
N ARG A 606 10.50 29.48 62.76
CA ARG A 606 11.21 28.40 63.46
C ARG A 606 12.67 28.87 63.65
N PRO A 607 13.19 28.95 64.88
CA PRO A 607 14.60 29.27 65.08
C PRO A 607 15.44 28.20 64.38
N ALA A 608 16.54 28.64 63.74
CA ALA A 608 17.57 27.73 63.27
C ALA A 608 17.98 26.86 64.46
N SER A 609 17.95 25.54 64.28
CA SER A 609 18.45 24.61 65.29
C SER A 609 19.91 24.97 65.52
N ALA A 610 20.23 25.53 66.68
CA ALA A 610 21.59 25.89 67.03
C ALA A 610 22.52 24.70 66.76
N PRO A 611 23.72 24.91 66.22
CA PRO A 611 24.67 23.84 66.04
C PRO A 611 24.85 23.17 67.41
N THR A 612 24.72 21.84 67.45
CA THR A 612 25.10 21.08 68.64
C THR A 612 26.58 21.34 68.83
N VAL A 613 26.92 22.26 69.74
CA VAL A 613 28.29 22.48 70.17
C VAL A 613 28.72 21.17 70.83
N THR A 614 29.49 20.38 70.10
CA THR A 614 30.18 19.22 70.64
C THR A 614 31.01 19.71 71.82
N ARG A 615 30.66 19.21 73.00
CA ARG A 615 31.28 19.46 74.30
C ARG A 615 32.79 19.23 74.21
N ALA A 616 33.56 20.30 74.00
CA ALA A 616 35.01 20.33 74.09
C ALA A 616 35.45 21.56 74.90
N THR A 617 34.83 21.76 76.08
CA THR A 617 35.26 22.71 77.11
C THR A 617 34.80 22.19 78.47
N GLN A 618 35.39 21.07 78.88
CA GLN A 618 35.47 20.65 80.29
C GLN A 618 36.83 19.97 80.45
N LEU A 619 37.90 20.77 80.48
CA LEU A 619 39.25 20.38 80.91
C LEU A 619 40.18 21.62 80.88
N ALA A 620 39.78 22.71 81.52
CA ALA A 620 40.68 23.85 81.77
C ALA A 620 40.20 24.76 82.91
N GLU A 621 39.62 24.20 83.97
CA GLU A 621 39.38 24.93 85.21
C GLU A 621 39.45 23.93 86.37
N GLY A 622 40.64 23.82 86.96
CA GLY A 622 40.91 22.84 88.01
C GLY A 622 42.40 22.61 88.26
N LYS A 623 43.18 23.70 88.39
CA LYS A 623 44.51 23.66 89.04
C LYS A 623 44.99 25.08 89.37
N ALA A 624 44.47 25.64 90.47
CA ALA A 624 45.14 26.62 91.32
C ALA A 624 44.26 26.90 92.55
N HIS A 625 44.51 26.18 93.65
CA HIS A 625 44.62 26.67 95.04
C HIS A 625 44.28 25.58 96.06
N SER A 626 45.26 25.41 96.97
CA SER A 626 45.35 24.59 98.19
C SER A 626 45.66 23.11 98.04
#